data_AF-A0A974UYF3-F1
#
_entry.id   AF-A0A974UYF3-F1
#
_cell.length_a   1.000
_cell.length_b   1.000
_cell.length_c   1.000
_cell.angle_alpha   90.00
_cell.angle_beta   90.00
_cell.angle_gamma   90.00
#
_symmetry.space_group_name_H-M   'P 1'
#
loop_
_entity.id
_entity.type
_entity.pdbx_description
1 polymer ?
#
loop_
_entity_poly.entity_id
_entity_poly.type
_entity_poly.pdbx_seq_one_letter_code
_entity_poly.pdbx_strand_id
1 'polypeptide(L)'
;MFERFTPQARTVVVHAQEHARRLGHHHVGSEHLLLALASVPEPAGAVLRERGITPDRVEEEIVRRLGLGGGACLFGDLDRDALAAVGVDLDAVRARIVASFGADAVAQAAGAVHHRRRPRLSLRRAFPSGLLRRRRRRLLAAAVPGPAVNGRYHAEGAVPRGHLPLTTAARDSLAHSVHEAQARREQHIGVEHLALGLIGMNGGLVTPILQALGASGPPVRAAILDRYRRAG
;
A
#
# COMPACT_ATOMS: atom_id res chain seq x y z
N MET A 1 -7.87 -18.92 -1.25
CA MET A 1 -6.57 -18.70 -0.58
C MET A 1 -6.72 -18.62 0.94
N PHE A 2 -7.57 -17.74 1.47
CA PHE A 2 -7.71 -17.53 2.92
C PHE A 2 -8.35 -18.68 3.72
N GLU A 3 -8.93 -19.69 3.07
CA GLU A 3 -9.54 -20.84 3.73
C GLU A 3 -8.55 -21.62 4.60
N ARG A 4 -7.28 -21.71 4.18
CA ARG A 4 -6.22 -22.37 4.94
C ARG A 4 -5.64 -21.53 6.07
N PHE A 5 -5.98 -20.25 6.15
CA PHE A 5 -5.50 -19.36 7.21
C PHE A 5 -6.26 -19.66 8.49
N THR A 6 -5.52 -19.72 9.60
CA THR A 6 -6.10 -19.77 10.95
C THR A 6 -6.95 -18.52 11.21
N PRO A 7 -7.92 -18.59 12.15
CA PRO A 7 -8.70 -17.41 12.53
C PRO A 7 -7.81 -16.21 12.91
N GLN A 8 -6.73 -16.44 13.67
CA GLN A 8 -5.75 -15.44 14.07
C GLN A 8 -5.03 -14.83 12.87
N ALA A 9 -4.57 -15.65 11.93
CA ALA A 9 -3.95 -15.18 10.69
C ALA A 9 -4.89 -14.34 9.82
N ARG A 10 -6.20 -14.67 9.79
CA ARG A 10 -7.20 -13.84 9.10
C ARG A 10 -7.40 -12.51 9.82
N THR A 11 -7.41 -12.50 11.16
CA THR A 11 -7.50 -11.27 11.96
C THR A 11 -6.37 -10.30 11.64
N VAL A 12 -5.13 -10.79 11.47
CA VAL A 12 -4.00 -9.95 11.03
C VAL A 12 -4.30 -9.24 9.71
N VAL A 13 -4.86 -9.93 8.72
CA VAL A 13 -5.19 -9.34 7.41
C VAL A 13 -6.33 -8.33 7.51
N VAL A 14 -7.29 -8.57 8.40
CA VAL A 14 -8.37 -7.61 8.70
C VAL A 14 -7.81 -6.36 9.36
N HIS A 15 -6.97 -6.52 10.39
CA HIS A 15 -6.30 -5.39 11.04
C HIS A 15 -5.46 -4.59 10.06
N ALA A 16 -4.74 -5.24 9.13
CA ALA A 16 -3.99 -4.53 8.09
C ALA A 16 -4.89 -3.63 7.21
N GLN A 17 -6.11 -4.08 6.88
CA GLN A 17 -7.08 -3.24 6.19
C GLN A 17 -7.54 -2.06 7.05
N GLU A 18 -7.77 -2.27 8.34
CA GLU A 18 -8.16 -1.21 9.28
C GLU A 18 -7.05 -0.17 9.44
N HIS A 19 -5.80 -0.60 9.56
CA HIS A 19 -4.63 0.27 9.58
C HIS A 19 -4.53 1.12 8.31
N ALA A 20 -4.63 0.48 7.14
CA ALA A 20 -4.60 1.21 5.86
C ALA A 20 -5.73 2.24 5.76
N ARG A 21 -6.96 1.88 6.15
CA ARG A 21 -8.10 2.82 6.19
C ARG A 21 -7.87 3.97 7.16
N ARG A 22 -7.37 3.68 8.37
CA ARG A 22 -7.10 4.70 9.41
C ARG A 22 -6.07 5.70 8.94
N LEU A 23 -5.03 5.24 8.25
CA LEU A 23 -3.98 6.09 7.67
C LEU A 23 -4.43 6.81 6.39
N GLY A 24 -5.62 6.48 5.86
CA GLY A 24 -6.17 7.06 4.64
C GLY A 24 -5.53 6.50 3.36
N HIS A 25 -4.93 5.32 3.42
CA HIS A 25 -4.36 4.62 2.29
C HIS A 25 -5.42 3.81 1.53
N HIS A 26 -5.35 3.81 0.19
CA HIS A 26 -6.32 3.13 -0.67
C HIS A 26 -5.95 1.68 -1.02
N HIS A 27 -4.76 1.24 -0.62
CA HIS A 27 -4.24 -0.10 -0.83
C HIS A 27 -3.68 -0.65 0.47
N VAL A 28 -3.77 -1.96 0.66
CA VAL A 28 -3.10 -2.66 1.77
C VAL A 28 -1.73 -3.12 1.27
N GLY A 29 -0.70 -2.42 1.73
CA GLY A 29 0.71 -2.77 1.52
C GLY A 29 1.28 -3.75 2.55
N SER A 30 2.52 -4.20 2.30
CA SER A 30 3.24 -5.11 3.19
C SER A 30 3.58 -4.44 4.54
N GLU A 31 3.72 -3.12 4.56
CA GLU A 31 3.86 -2.31 5.77
C GLU A 31 2.63 -2.35 6.68
N HIS A 32 1.43 -2.43 6.12
CA HIS A 32 0.20 -2.56 6.90
C HIS A 32 0.09 -3.95 7.52
N LEU A 33 0.55 -4.98 6.80
CA LEU A 33 0.66 -6.33 7.34
C LEU A 33 1.69 -6.38 8.47
N LEU A 34 2.82 -5.67 8.35
CA LEU A 34 3.83 -5.58 9.41
C LEU A 34 3.24 -4.91 10.67
N LEU A 35 2.55 -3.79 10.49
CA LEU A 35 1.88 -3.07 11.57
C LEU A 35 0.84 -3.94 12.28
N ALA A 36 0.02 -4.66 11.50
CA ALA A 36 -0.96 -5.60 12.05
C ALA A 36 -0.27 -6.72 12.85
N LEU A 37 0.76 -7.35 12.29
CA LEU A 37 1.52 -8.42 12.96
C LEU A 37 2.18 -7.95 14.27
N ALA A 38 2.75 -6.75 14.28
CA ALA A 38 3.34 -6.18 15.49
C ALA A 38 2.28 -5.86 16.57
N SER A 39 1.01 -5.71 16.18
CA SER A 39 -0.10 -5.34 17.06
C SER A 39 -0.81 -6.53 17.69
N VAL A 40 -0.69 -7.73 17.11
CA VAL A 40 -1.38 -8.91 17.64
C VAL A 40 -0.65 -9.53 18.86
N PRO A 41 -1.36 -10.09 19.86
CA PRO A 41 -0.76 -10.70 21.04
C PRO A 41 -0.03 -12.05 20.81
N GLU A 42 0.07 -12.52 19.57
CA GLU A 42 0.61 -13.81 19.18
C GLU A 42 2.15 -13.86 19.34
N PRO A 43 2.75 -15.06 19.49
CA PRO A 43 4.19 -15.20 19.72
C PRO A 43 5.06 -14.49 18.69
N ALA A 44 4.67 -14.50 17.42
CA ALA A 44 5.38 -13.78 16.37
C ALA A 44 5.34 -12.26 16.57
N GLY A 45 4.19 -11.70 16.94
CA GLY A 45 4.04 -10.27 17.27
C GLY A 45 4.84 -9.89 18.52
N ALA A 46 4.88 -10.76 19.54
CA ALA A 46 5.72 -10.57 20.71
C ALA A 46 7.21 -10.49 20.35
N VAL A 47 7.70 -11.40 19.50
CA VAL A 47 9.10 -11.36 19.02
C VAL A 47 9.41 -10.08 18.26
N LEU A 48 8.48 -9.58 17.43
CA LEU A 48 8.65 -8.29 16.74
C LEU A 48 8.86 -7.16 17.76
N ARG A 49 7.98 -7.08 18.77
CA ARG A 49 8.06 -6.06 19.83
C ARG A 49 9.36 -6.17 20.65
N GLU A 50 9.78 -7.40 20.99
CA GLU A 50 11.05 -7.66 21.69
C GLU A 50 12.28 -7.22 20.89
N ARG A 51 12.18 -7.19 19.56
CA ARG A 51 13.22 -6.68 18.66
C ARG A 51 13.08 -5.18 18.36
N GLY A 52 12.23 -4.47 19.11
CA GLY A 52 12.00 -3.04 18.95
C GLY A 52 11.09 -2.66 17.78
N ILE A 53 10.48 -3.64 17.11
CA ILE A 53 9.52 -3.46 16.02
C ILE A 53 8.12 -3.36 16.65
N THR A 54 7.89 -2.25 17.34
CA THR A 54 6.62 -1.96 18.03
C THR A 54 5.62 -1.31 17.08
N PRO A 55 4.30 -1.52 17.25
CA PRO A 55 3.27 -0.91 16.41
C PRO A 55 3.47 0.59 16.18
N ASP A 56 3.68 1.36 17.25
CA ASP A 56 3.81 2.82 17.17
C ASP A 56 4.97 3.25 16.27
N ARG A 57 6.16 2.65 16.47
CA ARG A 57 7.35 2.91 15.65
C ARG A 57 7.18 2.49 14.19
N VAL A 58 6.46 1.38 13.94
CA VAL A 58 6.15 0.96 12.56
C VAL A 58 5.20 1.96 11.91
N GLU A 59 4.15 2.39 12.61
CA GLU A 59 3.20 3.39 12.13
C GLU A 59 3.88 4.74 11.84
N GLU A 60 4.76 5.21 12.74
CA GLU A 60 5.57 6.40 12.53
C GLU A 60 6.38 6.33 11.23
N GLU A 61 7.00 5.18 10.95
CA GLU A 61 7.81 5.00 9.75
C GLU A 61 6.95 4.91 8.48
N ILE A 62 5.78 4.29 8.57
CA ILE A 62 4.79 4.29 7.49
C ILE A 62 4.37 5.72 7.16
N VAL A 63 4.01 6.52 8.17
CA VAL A 63 3.61 7.92 8.01
C VAL A 63 4.77 8.76 7.48
N ARG A 64 6.01 8.51 7.91
CA ARG A 64 7.19 9.22 7.42
C ARG A 64 7.37 9.04 5.91
N ARG A 65 7.26 7.80 5.43
CA ARG A 65 7.51 7.43 4.03
C ARG A 65 6.33 7.72 3.11
N LEU A 66 5.14 7.30 3.52
CA LEU A 66 3.92 7.41 2.71
C LEU A 66 3.15 8.71 2.98
N GLY A 67 3.25 9.27 4.18
CA GLY A 67 2.40 10.38 4.63
C GLY A 67 1.08 9.90 5.22
N LEU A 68 0.21 10.86 5.55
CA LEU A 68 -1.18 10.64 5.94
C LEU A 68 -2.12 11.02 4.79
N GLY A 69 -3.21 10.27 4.61
CA GLY A 69 -4.30 10.63 3.69
C GLY A 69 -3.86 10.81 2.23
N GLY A 70 -4.49 11.76 1.53
CA GLY A 70 -4.28 12.01 0.10
C GLY A 70 -2.81 12.13 -0.32
N GLY A 71 -1.91 12.59 0.56
CA GLY A 71 -0.48 12.68 0.27
C GLY A 71 0.21 11.34 -0.02
N ALA A 72 -0.32 10.22 0.48
CA ALA A 72 0.15 8.88 0.11
C ALA A 72 -0.14 8.54 -1.36
N CYS A 73 -1.12 9.22 -1.96
CA CYS A 73 -1.60 8.99 -3.31
C CYS A 73 -0.86 9.83 -4.35
N LEU A 74 0.13 10.64 -3.98
CA LEU A 74 0.95 11.40 -4.94
C LEU A 74 1.50 10.53 -6.07
N PHE A 75 1.70 9.24 -5.78
CA PHE A 75 2.20 8.24 -6.70
C PHE A 75 1.16 7.16 -7.05
N GLY A 76 -0.10 7.31 -6.65
CA GLY A 76 -1.22 6.43 -7.04
C GLY A 76 -0.92 4.92 -6.94
N ASP A 77 -1.28 4.19 -8.00
CA ASP A 77 -1.08 2.73 -8.14
C ASP A 77 0.35 2.36 -8.59
N LEU A 78 1.31 3.29 -8.55
CA LEU A 78 2.66 3.00 -9.00
C LEU A 78 3.29 1.95 -8.09
N ASP A 79 3.80 0.89 -8.73
CA ASP A 79 4.57 -0.14 -8.05
C ASP A 79 5.93 0.46 -7.62
N ARG A 80 5.98 0.87 -6.35
CA ARG A 80 7.16 1.48 -5.73
C ARG A 80 8.40 0.61 -5.88
N ASP A 81 8.26 -0.71 -5.78
CA ASP A 81 9.38 -1.65 -5.86
C ASP A 81 9.88 -1.75 -7.30
N ALA A 82 8.96 -1.78 -8.27
CA ALA A 82 9.33 -1.73 -9.68
C ALA A 82 10.05 -0.41 -10.04
N LEU A 83 9.64 0.71 -9.45
CA LEU A 83 10.30 2.00 -9.65
C LEU A 83 11.66 2.08 -8.95
N ALA A 84 11.78 1.55 -7.73
CA ALA A 84 13.04 1.45 -7.02
C ALA A 84 14.05 0.59 -7.78
N ALA A 85 13.61 -0.49 -8.45
CA ALA A 85 14.47 -1.33 -9.28
C ALA A 85 15.07 -0.58 -10.49
N VAL A 86 14.39 0.46 -10.98
CA VAL A 86 14.89 1.36 -12.04
C VAL A 86 15.67 2.56 -11.45
N GLY A 87 15.90 2.58 -10.14
CA GLY A 87 16.65 3.62 -9.44
C GLY A 87 15.83 4.85 -9.07
N VAL A 88 14.50 4.78 -9.12
CA VAL A 88 13.61 5.89 -8.75
C VAL A 88 13.22 5.78 -7.27
N ASP A 89 13.82 6.63 -6.44
CA ASP A 89 13.47 6.76 -5.02
C ASP A 89 12.24 7.67 -4.84
N LEU A 90 11.07 7.05 -4.68
CA LEU A 90 9.81 7.77 -4.45
C LEU A 90 9.79 8.55 -3.13
N ASP A 91 10.54 8.14 -2.10
CA ASP A 91 10.63 8.88 -0.84
C ASP A 91 11.40 10.19 -1.06
N ALA A 92 12.50 10.13 -1.80
CA ALA A 92 13.26 11.32 -2.20
C ALA A 92 12.44 12.25 -3.11
N VAL A 93 11.68 11.70 -4.06
CA VAL A 93 10.77 12.48 -4.92
C VAL A 93 9.70 13.16 -4.08
N ARG A 94 9.06 12.44 -3.15
CA ARG A 94 8.07 13.01 -2.22
C ARG A 94 8.66 14.14 -1.40
N ALA A 95 9.82 13.91 -0.78
CA ALA A 95 10.49 14.90 0.05
C ALA A 95 10.82 16.17 -0.75
N ARG A 96 11.26 16.02 -2.01
CA ARG A 96 11.52 17.15 -2.91
C ARG A 96 10.23 17.91 -3.25
N ILE A 97 9.14 17.21 -3.54
CA ILE A 97 7.84 17.85 -3.82
C ILE A 97 7.34 18.61 -2.58
N VAL A 98 7.37 17.98 -1.41
CA VAL A 98 6.96 18.62 -0.14
C VAL A 98 7.85 19.83 0.16
N ALA A 99 9.16 19.74 -0.08
CA ALA A 99 10.06 20.88 0.09
C ALA A 99 9.76 22.03 -0.88
N SER A 100 9.37 21.73 -2.13
CA SER A 100 9.07 22.74 -3.14
C SER A 100 7.69 23.38 -2.98
N PHE A 101 6.68 22.61 -2.54
CA PHE A 101 5.28 23.03 -2.59
C PHE A 101 4.61 23.12 -1.20
N GLY A 102 5.21 22.57 -0.15
CA GLY A 102 4.64 22.49 1.20
C GLY A 102 3.75 21.25 1.39
N ALA A 103 3.71 20.71 2.62
CA ALA A 103 2.98 19.49 2.93
C ALA A 103 1.46 19.63 2.70
N ASP A 104 0.88 20.78 3.03
CA ASP A 104 -0.55 21.04 2.86
C ASP A 104 -0.96 21.15 1.39
N ALA A 105 -0.14 21.79 0.55
CA ALA A 105 -0.41 21.90 -0.87
C ALA A 105 -0.36 20.54 -1.57
N VAL A 106 0.54 19.68 -1.12
CA VAL A 106 0.69 18.30 -1.59
C VAL A 106 -0.52 17.45 -1.18
N ALA A 107 -0.99 17.57 0.06
CA ALA A 107 -2.20 16.90 0.53
C ALA A 107 -3.45 17.37 -0.23
N GLN A 108 -3.57 18.67 -0.50
CA GLN A 108 -4.66 19.26 -1.29
C GLN A 108 -4.61 18.84 -2.76
N ALA A 109 -3.43 18.84 -3.38
CA ALA A 109 -3.26 18.44 -4.78
C ALA A 109 -3.67 16.98 -5.00
N ALA A 110 -3.30 16.10 -4.09
CA ALA A 110 -3.71 14.71 -4.17
C ALA A 110 -5.23 14.52 -3.97
N GLY A 111 -5.87 15.34 -3.13
CA GLY A 111 -7.33 15.42 -3.06
C GLY A 111 -7.99 15.98 -4.34
N ALA A 112 -7.34 16.93 -5.01
CA ALA A 112 -7.84 17.58 -6.22
C ALA A 112 -7.69 16.74 -7.50
N VAL A 113 -6.65 15.91 -7.61
CA VAL A 113 -6.46 14.95 -8.73
C VAL A 113 -7.66 14.01 -8.87
N HIS A 114 -8.40 13.75 -7.77
CA HIS A 114 -9.59 12.91 -7.76
C HIS A 114 -10.92 13.63 -8.05
N HIS A 115 -10.94 14.97 -8.11
CA HIS A 115 -12.18 15.73 -8.33
C HIS A 115 -12.46 16.16 -9.78
N ARG A 116 -11.69 15.71 -10.78
CA ARG A 116 -12.08 15.84 -12.20
C ARG A 116 -13.19 14.83 -12.55
N ARG A 117 -14.40 15.11 -12.05
CA ARG A 117 -15.65 14.63 -12.67
C ARG A 117 -15.58 14.99 -14.14
N ARG A 118 -15.43 14.01 -15.03
CA ARG A 118 -15.81 14.22 -16.44
C ARG A 118 -17.31 14.51 -16.43
N PRO A 119 -17.77 15.67 -16.91
CA PRO A 119 -19.19 15.82 -17.15
C PRO A 119 -19.55 14.75 -18.17
N ARG A 120 -20.41 13.81 -17.78
CA ARG A 120 -21.08 12.94 -18.74
C ARG A 120 -21.98 13.86 -19.55
N LEU A 121 -21.50 14.31 -20.71
CA LEU A 121 -22.36 14.87 -21.75
C LEU A 121 -23.32 13.75 -22.14
N SER A 122 -24.50 13.76 -21.53
CA SER A 122 -25.64 12.98 -21.99
C SER A 122 -26.01 13.51 -23.36
N LEU A 123 -25.51 12.85 -24.40
CA LEU A 123 -25.93 13.06 -25.78
C LEU A 123 -27.31 12.42 -25.96
N ARG A 124 -28.34 13.05 -25.39
CA ARG A 124 -29.75 12.81 -25.75
C ARG A 124 -30.60 14.05 -25.47
N ARG A 125 -31.15 14.60 -26.57
CA ARG A 125 -32.09 15.73 -26.72
C ARG A 125 -31.45 17.11 -26.43
N ALA A 126 -31.52 18.14 -27.28
CA ALA A 126 -32.40 18.42 -28.40
C ALA A 126 -31.67 19.31 -29.43
N PHE A 127 -31.93 19.08 -30.72
CA PHE A 127 -31.77 20.11 -31.74
C PHE A 127 -32.95 21.08 -31.63
N PRO A 128 -32.69 22.39 -31.72
CA PRO A 128 -33.47 23.20 -32.64
C PRO A 128 -32.53 23.86 -33.65
N SER A 129 -33.02 23.86 -34.88
CA SER A 129 -32.47 24.51 -36.06
C SER A 129 -32.51 26.03 -35.91
N GLY A 130 -31.43 26.70 -36.29
CA GLY A 130 -31.47 28.09 -36.75
C GLY A 130 -30.50 29.07 -36.07
N LEU A 131 -29.47 29.46 -36.83
CA LEU A 131 -28.82 30.80 -36.88
C LEU A 131 -28.08 31.27 -35.60
N LEU A 132 -26.85 31.80 -35.57
CA LEU A 132 -25.93 32.37 -36.55
C LEU A 132 -24.53 32.51 -35.88
N ARG A 133 -23.49 32.33 -36.70
CA ARG A 133 -22.22 33.08 -36.75
C ARG A 133 -21.34 33.32 -35.49
N ARG A 134 -20.10 32.82 -35.65
CA ARG A 134 -18.79 33.48 -35.46
C ARG A 134 -18.34 33.88 -34.04
N ARG A 135 -17.33 33.17 -33.53
CA ARG A 135 -15.93 33.64 -33.38
C ARG A 135 -15.05 32.45 -32.95
N ARG A 136 -14.24 31.91 -33.87
CA ARG A 136 -12.77 32.05 -33.94
C ARG A 136 -12.01 31.80 -32.62
N ARG A 137 -11.38 30.60 -32.58
CA ARG A 137 -9.92 30.36 -32.59
C ARG A 137 -9.11 30.74 -31.33
N ARG A 138 -8.26 29.78 -30.92
CA ARG A 138 -7.33 29.69 -29.76
C ARG A 138 -8.03 29.03 -28.57
N LEU A 139 -7.76 27.78 -28.21
CA LEU A 139 -6.45 27.23 -27.84
C LEU A 139 -6.38 25.73 -28.21
N LEU A 140 -5.51 25.38 -29.16
CA LEU A 140 -5.06 24.01 -29.41
C LEU A 140 -3.54 24.06 -29.58
N ALA A 141 -2.83 23.89 -28.47
CA ALA A 141 -1.42 23.53 -28.32
C ALA A 141 -1.17 23.57 -26.79
N ALA A 142 -0.73 22.54 -26.08
CA ALA A 142 -0.12 21.29 -26.46
C ALA A 142 -0.70 20.16 -25.60
N ALA A 143 -1.36 19.20 -26.24
CA ALA A 143 -1.66 17.91 -25.63
C ALA A 143 -0.48 17.00 -25.97
N VAL A 144 0.36 16.70 -24.99
CA VAL A 144 1.34 15.62 -25.09
C VAL A 144 0.54 14.30 -25.11
N PRO A 145 0.69 13.44 -26.14
CA PRO A 145 0.02 12.15 -26.13
C PRO A 145 0.76 11.21 -25.19
N GLY A 146 0.15 10.86 -24.06
CA GLY A 146 0.62 9.78 -23.20
C GLY A 146 0.34 8.40 -23.82
N PRO A 147 1.15 7.38 -23.52
CA PRO A 147 0.98 6.05 -24.10
C PRO A 147 -0.34 5.43 -23.65
N ALA A 148 -1.05 4.82 -24.60
CA ALA A 148 -2.23 4.03 -24.33
C ALA A 148 -1.84 2.75 -23.59
N VAL A 149 -1.92 2.78 -22.26
CA VAL A 149 -1.77 1.60 -21.42
C VAL A 149 -3.16 1.06 -21.11
N ASN A 150 -3.44 -0.16 -21.58
CA ASN A 150 -4.60 -0.96 -21.18
C ASN A 150 -4.44 -1.40 -19.72
N GLY A 151 -4.73 -0.51 -18.78
CA GLY A 151 -4.84 -0.79 -17.35
C GLY A 151 -6.22 -0.35 -16.88
N ARG A 152 -6.96 -1.26 -16.23
CA ARG A 152 -8.27 -0.97 -15.65
C ARG A 152 -8.08 -0.06 -14.42
N TYR A 153 -7.99 1.25 -14.63
CA TYR A 153 -7.99 2.23 -13.54
C TYR A 153 -9.37 2.28 -12.89
N HIS A 154 -9.52 1.65 -11.73
CA HIS A 154 -10.64 1.93 -10.83
C HIS A 154 -10.32 3.23 -10.08
N ALA A 155 -10.68 4.35 -10.69
CA ALA A 155 -10.61 5.66 -10.09
C ALA A 155 -11.86 5.92 -9.23
N GLU A 156 -11.78 5.73 -7.91
CA GLU A 156 -12.77 6.27 -6.98
C GLU A 156 -12.10 6.76 -5.69
N GLY A 157 -11.98 8.09 -5.55
CA GLY A 157 -11.42 8.79 -4.39
C GLY A 157 -12.33 8.83 -3.15
N ALA A 158 -13.13 7.78 -2.95
CA ALA A 158 -13.67 7.47 -1.64
C ALA A 158 -12.84 6.32 -1.10
N VAL A 159 -12.40 6.34 0.17
CA VAL A 159 -11.87 5.12 0.81
C VAL A 159 -12.92 4.03 0.55
N PRO A 160 -12.60 2.98 -0.24
CA PRO A 160 -13.60 2.01 -0.64
C PRO A 160 -14.37 1.53 0.58
N ARG A 161 -15.70 1.63 0.56
CA ARG A 161 -16.58 1.06 1.61
C ARG A 161 -16.56 -0.48 1.62
N GLY A 162 -15.63 -1.10 0.89
CA GLY A 162 -15.37 -2.52 0.80
C GLY A 162 -13.90 -2.86 1.08
N HIS A 163 -13.47 -4.07 0.75
CA HIS A 163 -12.08 -4.49 0.95
C HIS A 163 -11.13 -3.63 0.13
N LEU A 164 -10.12 -3.07 0.80
CA LEU A 164 -9.04 -2.37 0.12
C LEU A 164 -8.22 -3.39 -0.70
N PRO A 165 -7.90 -3.10 -1.96
CA PRO A 165 -7.05 -3.97 -2.76
C PRO A 165 -5.66 -4.14 -2.13
N LEU A 166 -5.08 -5.34 -2.24
CA LEU A 166 -3.71 -5.63 -1.84
C LEU A 166 -2.73 -5.16 -2.91
N THR A 167 -1.62 -4.55 -2.50
CA THR A 167 -0.48 -4.29 -3.39
C THR A 167 0.16 -5.60 -3.85
N THR A 168 1.00 -5.55 -4.89
CA THR A 168 1.79 -6.70 -5.36
C THR A 168 2.63 -7.27 -4.22
N ALA A 169 3.42 -6.43 -3.54
CA ALA A 169 4.24 -6.86 -2.40
C ALA A 169 3.42 -7.51 -1.27
N ALA A 170 2.25 -6.97 -0.92
CA ALA A 170 1.40 -7.58 0.09
C ALA A 170 0.89 -8.97 -0.35
N ARG A 171 0.47 -9.10 -1.61
CA ARG A 171 0.04 -10.39 -2.17
C ARG A 171 1.18 -11.41 -2.19
N ASP A 172 2.38 -10.97 -2.56
CA ASP A 172 3.57 -11.81 -2.60
C ASP A 172 3.97 -12.27 -1.20
N SER A 173 3.87 -11.41 -0.17
CA SER A 173 4.12 -11.81 1.22
C SER A 173 3.12 -12.88 1.71
N LEU A 174 1.85 -12.77 1.32
CA LEU A 174 0.83 -13.76 1.68
C LEU A 174 1.07 -15.07 0.92
N ALA A 175 1.51 -15.02 -0.34
CA ALA A 175 1.94 -16.21 -1.07
C ALA A 175 3.17 -16.86 -0.40
N HIS A 176 4.15 -16.07 0.05
CA HIS A 176 5.33 -16.58 0.74
C HIS A 176 4.97 -17.27 2.08
N SER A 177 3.96 -16.76 2.79
CA SER A 177 3.44 -17.44 4.01
C SER A 177 2.90 -18.84 3.73
N VAL A 178 2.28 -19.06 2.56
CA VAL A 178 1.82 -20.38 2.12
C VAL A 178 3.02 -21.31 1.89
N HIS A 179 4.08 -20.79 1.25
CA HIS A 179 5.32 -21.55 1.05
C HIS A 179 6.01 -21.90 2.38
N GLU A 180 6.05 -20.99 3.35
CA GLU A 180 6.60 -21.26 4.68
C GLU A 180 5.83 -22.38 5.41
N ALA A 181 4.49 -22.37 5.33
CA ALA A 181 3.67 -23.45 5.90
C ALA A 181 3.87 -24.78 5.18
N GLN A 182 3.96 -24.76 3.84
CA GLN A 182 4.22 -25.96 3.04
C GLN A 182 5.61 -26.54 3.30
N ALA A 183 6.64 -25.70 3.44
CA ALA A 183 8.00 -26.13 3.76
C ALA A 183 8.06 -26.88 5.11
N ARG A 184 7.13 -26.57 6.01
CA ARG A 184 6.95 -27.22 7.32
C ARG A 184 5.94 -28.36 7.32
N ARG A 185 5.32 -28.64 6.16
CA ARG A 185 4.25 -29.64 5.98
C ARG A 185 3.02 -29.36 6.86
N GLU A 186 2.75 -28.10 7.13
CA GLU A 186 1.59 -27.67 7.91
C GLU A 186 0.37 -27.45 7.01
N GLN A 187 -0.78 -27.95 7.46
CA GLN A 187 -2.04 -27.87 6.71
C GLN A 187 -2.64 -26.46 6.77
N HIS A 188 -2.44 -25.77 7.90
CA HIS A 188 -2.97 -24.44 8.20
C HIS A 188 -1.85 -23.39 8.19
N ILE A 189 -2.22 -22.15 7.87
CA ILE A 189 -1.32 -21.01 7.81
C ILE A 189 -1.59 -20.15 9.04
N GLY A 190 -0.68 -20.19 10.00
CA GLY A 190 -0.74 -19.39 11.23
C GLY A 190 -0.06 -18.03 11.11
N VAL A 191 -0.02 -17.30 12.23
CA VAL A 191 0.53 -15.94 12.32
C VAL A 191 2.05 -15.94 12.16
N GLU A 192 2.72 -16.98 12.64
CA GLU A 192 4.14 -17.23 12.43
C GLU A 192 4.49 -17.39 10.95
N HIS A 193 3.68 -18.11 10.18
CA HIS A 193 3.88 -18.24 8.73
C HIS A 193 3.74 -16.90 8.02
N LEU A 194 2.78 -16.08 8.44
CA LEU A 194 2.63 -14.72 7.92
C LEU A 194 3.85 -13.86 8.23
N ALA A 195 4.32 -13.89 9.47
CA ALA A 195 5.49 -13.11 9.87
C ALA A 195 6.76 -13.56 9.14
N LEU A 196 6.97 -14.87 8.98
CA LEU A 196 8.10 -15.41 8.20
C LEU A 196 8.00 -15.03 6.72
N GLY A 197 6.79 -15.15 6.14
CA GLY A 197 6.50 -14.76 4.76
C GLY A 197 6.81 -13.28 4.49
N LEU A 198 6.46 -12.43 5.45
CA LEU A 198 6.66 -10.99 5.36
C LEU A 198 8.12 -10.56 5.57
N ILE A 199 8.84 -11.22 6.47
CA ILE A 199 10.24 -10.84 6.82
C ILE A 199 11.25 -11.48 5.86
N GLY A 200 10.89 -12.61 5.25
CA GLY A 200 11.73 -13.31 4.27
C GLY A 200 11.71 -12.70 2.88
N MET A 201 10.81 -11.76 2.59
CA MET A 201 10.70 -11.17 1.27
C MET A 201 11.75 -10.07 1.02
N ASN A 202 12.36 -10.11 -0.16
CA ASN A 202 13.20 -9.03 -0.66
C ASN A 202 12.34 -8.09 -1.51
N GLY A 203 11.48 -7.30 -0.87
CA GLY A 203 10.56 -6.38 -1.55
C GLY A 203 9.65 -5.62 -0.59
N GLY A 204 9.05 -4.54 -1.05
CA GLY A 204 8.16 -3.67 -0.30
C GLY A 204 8.85 -2.81 0.76
N LEU A 205 8.03 -2.16 1.57
CA LEU A 205 8.49 -1.24 2.61
C LEU A 205 8.97 -1.93 3.89
N VAL A 206 8.77 -3.24 4.04
CA VAL A 206 9.12 -3.98 5.25
C VAL A 206 10.61 -3.89 5.53
N THR A 207 11.47 -4.21 4.56
CA THR A 207 12.93 -4.17 4.75
C THR A 207 13.44 -2.77 5.09
N PRO A 208 13.06 -1.70 4.35
CA PRO A 208 13.41 -0.33 4.73
C PRO A 208 12.90 0.08 6.11
N ILE A 209 11.68 -0.31 6.49
CA ILE A 209 11.12 -0.03 7.83
C ILE A 209 11.94 -0.73 8.89
N LEU A 210 12.23 -2.02 8.74
CA LEU A 210 13.05 -2.78 9.68
C LEU A 210 14.42 -2.12 9.86
N GLN A 211 15.08 -1.75 8.76
CA GLN A 211 16.38 -1.07 8.79
C GLN A 211 16.32 0.27 9.54
N ALA A 212 15.29 1.09 9.28
CA ALA A 212 15.09 2.35 9.98
C ALA A 212 14.87 2.16 11.48
N LEU A 213 14.25 1.05 11.89
CA LEU A 213 14.05 0.70 13.29
C LEU A 213 15.28 0.06 13.96
N GLY A 214 16.38 -0.15 13.22
CA GLY A 214 17.60 -0.78 13.70
C GLY A 214 17.54 -2.32 13.72
N ALA A 215 16.57 -2.90 13.01
CA ALA A 215 16.39 -4.33 12.88
C ALA A 215 16.77 -4.83 11.47
N SER A 216 17.14 -6.11 11.36
CA SER A 216 17.35 -6.76 10.07
C SER A 216 16.51 -8.03 9.97
N GLY A 217 16.13 -8.40 8.76
CA GLY A 217 15.25 -9.55 8.51
C GLY A 217 15.77 -10.88 9.06
N PRO A 218 17.03 -11.30 8.78
CA PRO A 218 17.51 -12.64 9.16
C PRO A 218 17.51 -12.90 10.68
N PRO A 219 17.98 -11.99 11.55
CA PRO A 219 17.91 -12.19 13.01
C PRO A 219 16.47 -12.23 13.54
N VAL A 220 15.57 -11.40 13.01
CA VAL A 220 14.16 -11.41 13.41
C VAL A 220 13.50 -12.71 12.99
N ARG A 221 13.75 -13.16 11.76
CA ARG A 221 13.29 -14.46 11.24
C ARG A 221 13.76 -15.60 12.14
N ALA A 222 15.05 -15.63 12.49
CA ALA A 222 15.61 -16.63 13.39
C ALA A 222 14.93 -16.63 14.77
N ALA A 223 14.65 -15.44 15.33
CA ALA A 223 13.98 -15.30 16.61
C ALA A 223 12.53 -15.81 16.58
N ILE A 224 11.78 -15.56 15.50
CA ILE A 224 10.41 -16.08 15.32
C ILE A 224 10.43 -17.60 15.24
N LEU A 225 11.36 -18.17 14.46
CA LEU A 225 11.51 -19.62 14.36
C LEU A 225 11.88 -20.27 15.69
N ASP A 226 12.73 -19.61 16.45
CA ASP A 226 13.12 -20.11 17.77
C ASP A 226 11.95 -20.06 18.75
N ARG A 227 11.19 -18.97 18.78
CA ARG A 227 9.97 -18.86 19.60
C ARG A 227 8.94 -19.91 19.21
N TYR A 228 8.75 -20.15 17.92
CA TYR A 228 7.80 -21.15 17.42
C TYR A 228 8.19 -22.57 17.83
N ARG A 229 9.46 -22.95 17.69
CA ARG A 229 9.97 -24.27 18.12
C ARG A 229 9.82 -24.55 19.61
N ARG A 230 9.73 -23.51 20.45
CA ARG A 230 9.53 -23.65 21.91
C ARG A 230 8.05 -23.70 22.30
N ALA A 231 7.15 -23.31 21.40
CA ALA A 231 5.72 -23.19 21.66
C ALA A 231 4.90 -24.38 21.13
N GLY A 232 5.45 -25.18 20.22
CA GLY A 232 4.92 -26.47 19.77
C GLY A 232 5.63 -27.63 20.45
#